data_AF-A0A968VS93-F1
#
_entry.id   AF-A0A968VS93-F1
#
_cell.length_a   1.000
_cell.length_b   1.000
_cell.length_c   1.000
_cell.angle_alpha   90.00
_cell.angle_beta   90.00
_cell.angle_gamma   90.00
#
_symmetry.space_group_name_H-M   'P 1'
#
loop_
_entity.id
_entity.type
_entity.pdbx_description
1 polymer ?
#
loop_
_entity_poly.entity_id
_entity_poly.type
_entity_poly.pdbx_seq_one_letter_code
_entity_poly.pdbx_strand_id
1 'polypeptide(L)'
;MPLTVPNRNEVPVAYTWDAASVFASDAAWEAAVTVLLTQTAQLERFHGRLHESPAQLAEYLMAAEAMLQQMGLIQTYMTLRYAVDMTDQTGAGM
;
A
#
# COMPACT_ATOMS: atom_id res chain seq x y z
N MET A 1 14.56 34.30 -18.22
CA MET A 1 13.11 34.00 -18.17
C MET A 1 12.90 33.10 -16.97
N PRO A 2 12.24 33.53 -15.88
CA PRO A 2 11.90 32.59 -14.81
C PRO A 2 10.87 31.61 -15.38
N LEU A 3 11.15 30.32 -15.30
CA LEU A 3 10.19 29.27 -15.61
C LEU A 3 9.24 29.16 -14.43
N THR A 4 8.01 29.64 -14.59
CA THR A 4 6.94 29.40 -13.61
C THR A 4 6.61 27.92 -13.65
N VAL A 5 6.88 27.22 -12.56
CA VAL A 5 6.50 25.81 -12.42
C VAL A 5 4.98 25.77 -12.14
N PRO A 6 4.18 25.07 -12.95
CA PRO A 6 2.74 24.97 -12.73
C PRO A 6 2.45 24.21 -11.42
N ASN A 7 1.32 24.55 -10.78
CA ASN A 7 0.83 23.78 -9.64
C ASN A 7 0.45 22.36 -10.08
N ARG A 8 0.46 21.42 -9.15
CA ARG A 8 0.27 20.02 -9.52
C ARG A 8 -1.07 19.72 -10.19
N ASN A 9 -2.12 20.40 -9.75
CA ASN A 9 -3.47 20.35 -10.32
C ASN A 9 -3.59 20.95 -11.73
N GLU A 10 -2.57 21.67 -12.21
CA GLU A 10 -2.51 22.26 -13.55
C GLU A 10 -1.81 21.33 -14.56
N VAL A 11 -1.19 20.23 -14.10
CA VAL A 11 -0.53 19.24 -14.97
C VAL A 11 -1.57 18.27 -15.54
N PRO A 12 -1.67 18.10 -16.88
CA PRO A 12 -2.59 17.14 -17.48
C PRO A 12 -2.35 15.71 -16.98
N VAL A 13 -3.43 14.98 -16.66
CA VAL A 13 -3.37 13.61 -16.12
C VAL A 13 -2.54 12.65 -16.97
N ALA A 14 -2.51 12.84 -18.30
CA ALA A 14 -1.69 12.03 -19.21
C ALA A 14 -0.17 12.11 -18.94
N TYR A 15 0.29 13.15 -18.23
CA TYR A 15 1.68 13.33 -17.82
C TYR A 15 1.89 12.99 -16.34
N THR A 16 0.98 12.23 -15.75
CA THR A 16 0.99 11.86 -14.34
C THR A 16 1.09 10.35 -14.18
N TRP A 17 1.64 9.92 -13.04
CA TRP A 17 1.63 8.50 -12.69
C TRP A 17 0.19 8.05 -12.44
N ASP A 18 -0.19 6.93 -13.02
CA ASP A 18 -1.52 6.35 -12.85
C ASP A 18 -1.62 5.59 -11.52
N ALA A 19 -1.83 6.31 -10.42
CA ALA A 19 -2.06 5.70 -9.11
C ALA A 19 -3.34 4.83 -9.08
N ALA A 20 -4.30 5.09 -9.97
CA ALA A 20 -5.52 4.30 -10.10
C ALA A 20 -5.25 2.87 -10.60
N SER A 21 -4.09 2.64 -11.24
CA SER A 21 -3.61 1.30 -11.58
C SER A 21 -3.30 0.40 -10.37
N VAL A 22 -3.08 0.99 -9.19
CA VAL A 22 -2.82 0.27 -7.93
C VAL A 22 -4.08 0.16 -7.08
N PHE A 23 -4.76 1.29 -6.82
CA PHE A 23 -6.08 1.32 -6.20
C PHE A 23 -6.98 2.35 -6.88
N ALA A 24 -8.20 1.96 -7.22
CA ALA A 24 -9.15 2.81 -7.94
C ALA A 24 -9.55 4.09 -7.16
N SER A 25 -9.42 4.09 -5.83
CA SER A 25 -9.74 5.22 -4.96
C SER A 25 -9.09 5.09 -3.59
N ASP A 26 -9.06 6.20 -2.84
CA ASP A 26 -8.60 6.19 -1.43
C ASP A 26 -9.43 5.23 -0.57
N ALA A 27 -10.74 5.14 -0.80
CA ALA A 27 -11.61 4.20 -0.10
C ALA A 27 -11.23 2.72 -0.37
N ALA A 28 -10.79 2.40 -1.60
CA ALA A 28 -10.30 1.07 -1.93
C ALA A 28 -8.96 0.77 -1.22
N TRP A 29 -8.10 1.78 -1.10
CA TRP A 29 -6.85 1.68 -0.34
C TRP A 29 -7.11 1.54 1.17
N GLU A 30 -8.02 2.30 1.77
CA GLU A 30 -8.41 2.20 3.19
C GLU A 30 -8.98 0.81 3.52
N ALA A 31 -9.79 0.26 2.60
CA ALA A 31 -10.30 -1.10 2.72
C ALA A 31 -9.14 -2.13 2.69
N ALA A 32 -8.16 -1.96 1.80
CA ALA A 32 -6.99 -2.83 1.74
C ALA A 32 -6.14 -2.74 3.02
N VAL A 33 -5.96 -1.55 3.59
CA VAL A 33 -5.29 -1.36 4.89
C VAL A 33 -6.04 -2.11 6.00
N THR A 34 -7.37 -2.01 6.03
CA THR A 34 -8.19 -2.73 7.02
C THR A 34 -8.03 -4.25 6.90
N VAL A 35 -7.99 -4.76 5.67
CA VAL A 35 -7.73 -6.18 5.39
C VAL A 35 -6.33 -6.59 5.85
N LEU A 36 -5.31 -5.78 5.58
CA LEU A 36 -3.93 -6.03 6.00
C LEU A 36 -3.80 -6.12 7.53
N LEU A 37 -4.46 -5.23 8.28
CA LEU A 37 -4.48 -5.28 9.74
C LEU A 37 -5.11 -6.58 10.25
N THR A 38 -6.19 -7.03 9.60
CA THR A 38 -6.85 -8.30 9.93
C THR A 38 -5.93 -9.49 9.64
N GLN A 39 -5.24 -9.51 8.50
CA GLN A 39 -4.30 -10.57 8.14
C GLN A 39 -3.13 -10.64 9.12
N THR A 40 -2.59 -9.49 9.53
CA THR A 40 -1.55 -9.40 10.57
C THR A 40 -2.02 -10.06 11.87
N ALA A 41 -3.22 -9.73 12.34
CA ALA A 41 -3.78 -10.33 13.55
C ALA A 41 -4.00 -11.84 13.43
N GLN A 42 -4.33 -12.35 12.24
CA GLN A 42 -4.47 -13.78 12.00
C GLN A 42 -3.14 -14.54 12.08
N LEU A 43 -1.99 -13.89 11.87
CA LEU A 43 -0.69 -14.54 11.98
C LEU A 43 -0.34 -14.94 13.42
N GLU A 44 -0.95 -14.30 14.43
CA GLU A 44 -0.76 -14.66 15.84
C GLU A 44 -1.09 -16.13 16.14
N ARG A 45 -1.99 -16.74 15.37
CA ARG A 45 -2.34 -18.16 15.54
C ARG A 45 -1.17 -19.13 15.32
N PHE A 46 -0.10 -18.67 14.66
CA PHE A 46 1.11 -19.45 14.39
C PHE A 46 2.19 -19.27 15.47
N HIS A 47 2.04 -18.31 16.40
CA HIS A 47 3.05 -17.99 17.40
C HIS A 47 3.41 -19.21 18.25
N GLY A 48 4.69 -19.58 18.28
CA GLY A 48 5.18 -20.76 19.02
C GLY A 48 4.83 -22.11 18.40
N ARG A 49 4.07 -22.16 17.30
CA ARG A 49 3.52 -23.40 16.71
C ARG A 49 4.20 -23.82 15.41
N LEU A 50 5.08 -22.99 14.85
CA LEU A 50 5.77 -23.27 13.58
C LEU A 50 6.59 -24.57 13.57
N HIS A 51 7.02 -25.04 14.74
CA HIS A 51 7.79 -26.27 14.90
C HIS A 51 6.91 -27.54 14.95
N GLU A 52 5.58 -27.40 15.07
CA GLU A 52 4.67 -28.54 15.24
C GLU A 52 4.62 -29.44 14.00
N SER A 53 4.76 -28.87 12.79
CA SER A 53 4.88 -29.65 11.55
C SER A 53 5.37 -28.81 10.37
N PRO A 54 5.92 -29.44 9.31
CA PRO A 54 6.20 -28.75 8.04
C PRO A 54 4.96 -28.12 7.39
N ALA A 55 3.78 -28.71 7.59
CA ALA A 55 2.52 -28.16 7.10
C ALA A 55 2.15 -26.84 7.81
N GLN A 56 2.41 -26.75 9.12
CA GLN A 56 2.16 -25.55 9.91
C GLN A 56 3.06 -24.39 9.46
N LEU A 57 4.32 -24.68 9.15
CA LEU A 57 5.27 -23.72 8.58
C LEU A 57 4.85 -23.28 7.17
N ALA A 58 4.43 -24.21 6.31
CA ALA A 58 3.99 -23.90 4.95
C ALA A 58 2.75 -22.97 4.96
N GLU A 59 1.76 -23.26 5.82
CA GLU A 59 0.57 -22.42 5.97
C GLU A 59 0.92 -21.00 6.44
N TYR A 60 1.87 -20.86 7.38
CA TYR A 60 2.37 -19.56 7.82
C TYR A 60 3.05 -18.80 6.67
N LEU A 61 3.95 -19.45 5.92
CA LEU A 61 4.67 -18.80 4.82
C LEU A 61 3.71 -18.29 3.75
N MET A 62 2.70 -19.08 3.39
CA MET A 62 1.66 -18.65 2.43
C MET A 62 0.86 -17.44 2.94
N ALA A 63 0.46 -17.45 4.21
CA ALA A 63 -0.27 -16.35 4.81
C ALA A 63 0.58 -15.07 4.91
N ALA A 64 1.85 -15.20 5.33
CA ALA A 64 2.79 -14.10 5.43
C ALA A 64 3.13 -13.50 4.05
N GLU A 65 3.31 -14.34 3.03
CA GLU A 65 3.56 -13.88 1.66
C GLU A 65 2.38 -13.08 1.10
N ALA A 66 1.14 -13.57 1.27
CA ALA A 66 -0.06 -12.84 0.84
C ALA A 66 -0.16 -11.47 1.53
N MET A 67 0.12 -11.41 2.84
CA MET A 67 0.15 -10.17 3.62
C MET A 67 1.23 -9.20 3.10
N LEU A 68 2.44 -9.68 2.84
CA LEU A 68 3.55 -8.87 2.33
C LEU A 68 3.26 -8.31 0.93
N GLN A 69 2.62 -9.09 0.06
CA GLN A 69 2.19 -8.60 -1.26
C GLN A 69 1.18 -7.46 -1.14
N GLN A 70 0.19 -7.59 -0.25
CA GLN A 70 -0.79 -6.53 -0.01
C GLN A 70 -0.13 -5.26 0.56
N MET A 71 0.79 -5.41 1.51
CA MET A 71 1.59 -4.30 2.03
C MET A 71 2.37 -3.59 0.90
N GLY A 72 2.98 -4.34 -0.02
CA GLY A 72 3.70 -3.77 -1.16
C GLY A 72 2.83 -2.88 -2.05
N LEU A 73 1.59 -3.30 -2.32
CA LEU A 73 0.63 -2.49 -3.09
C LEU A 73 0.22 -1.22 -2.33
N ILE A 74 -0.07 -1.34 -1.04
CA ILE A 74 -0.42 -0.20 -0.15
C ILE A 74 0.71 0.83 -0.13
N GLN A 75 1.96 0.40 0.04
CA GLN A 75 3.14 1.27 0.05
C GLN A 75 3.39 1.91 -1.32
N THR A 76 3.19 1.16 -2.40
CA THR A 76 3.33 1.70 -3.77
C THR A 76 2.31 2.81 -4.00
N TYR A 77 1.04 2.61 -3.62
CA TYR A 77 0.01 3.63 -3.75
C TYR A 77 0.33 4.91 -2.96
N MET A 78 0.74 4.77 -1.68
CA MET A 78 1.15 5.92 -0.87
C MET A 78 2.33 6.66 -1.50
N THR A 79 3.35 5.92 -1.98
CA THR A 79 4.54 6.50 -2.60
C THR A 79 4.17 7.25 -3.88
N LEU A 80 3.31 6.69 -4.72
CA LEU A 80 2.84 7.35 -5.95
C LEU A 80 2.00 8.59 -5.63
N ARG A 81 1.13 8.55 -4.62
CA ARG A 81 0.35 9.71 -4.16
C ARG A 81 1.27 10.82 -3.65
N TYR A 82 2.22 10.50 -2.77
CA TYR A 82 3.17 11.46 -2.20
C TYR A 82 4.12 12.04 -3.27
N ALA A 83 4.66 11.20 -4.16
CA ALA A 83 5.54 11.65 -5.23
C ALA A 83 4.83 12.52 -6.27
N VAL A 84 3.51 12.36 -6.40
CA VAL A 84 2.67 13.18 -7.29
C VAL A 84 2.49 14.60 -6.74
N ASP A 85 2.37 14.81 -5.42
CA ASP A 85 2.29 16.14 -4.82
C ASP A 85 2.92 16.20 -3.42
N MET A 86 4.19 16.63 -3.32
CA MET A 86 4.87 16.79 -2.03
C MET A 86 4.41 18.04 -1.23
N THR A 87 3.55 18.89 -1.80
CA THR A 87 2.93 20.03 -1.11
C THR A 87 1.52 19.73 -0.59
N ASP A 88 0.94 18.60 -1.02
CA ASP A 88 -0.31 18.07 -0.50
C ASP A 88 -0.11 17.46 0.89
N GLN A 89 -0.50 18.21 1.92
CA GLN A 89 -0.43 17.73 3.31
C GLN A 89 -1.32 16.52 3.59
N THR A 90 -2.28 16.22 2.70
CA THR A 90 -3.09 15.00 2.75
C THR A 90 -2.34 13.77 2.25
N GLY A 91 -1.31 13.92 1.41
CA GLY A 91 -0.40 12.83 1.00
C GLY A 91 0.77 12.60 1.96
N ALA A 92 1.11 13.61 2.76
CA ALA A 92 2.16 13.56 3.79
C ALA A 92 1.63 13.21 5.20
N GLY A 93 0.31 13.26 5.40
CA GLY A 93 -0.35 13.03 6.68
C GLY A 93 -0.85 11.59 6.81
N MET A 94 -0.31 10.88 7.80
CA MET A 94 -1.08 9.87 8.52
C MET A 94 -2.12 10.53 9.41
#